data_AF-A0A383ADS6-F1
#
_entry.id   AF-A0A383ADS6-F1
#
_cell.length_a   1.000
_cell.length_b   1.000
_cell.length_c   1.000
_cell.angle_alpha   90.00
_cell.angle_beta   90.00
_cell.angle_gamma   90.00
#
_symmetry.space_group_name_H-M   'P 1'
#
loop_
_entity.id
_entity.type
_entity.pdbx_description
1 polymer ?
#
loop_
_entity_poly.entity_id
_entity_poly.type
_entity_poly.pdbx_seq_one_letter_code
_entity_poly.pdbx_strand_id
1 'polypeptide(L)'
;PTSLSDGTANPYYSSGKDADAYLKGHYALSGISEVGINGLMPELAWLLNDGKASLVGNVGTLVEPLDGKSDYQNANKKKPAFLFAHNHQTRVLQTGKADDLNTTGWAGRLADLWGGINGGSVMGLNVSFRGQVRLMTGSQSQPVLFSPGSAISYSALENEVGNNLKQSRRTLFQTLFGSNATNDPFINVYNGILKRSLDLNDLLATYWTDNQKHTFTSKGPYAEELFGIPTKTQTGMEDELEGDLIEQLETV
;
A
#
# COMPACT_ATOMS: atom_id res chain seq x y z
N PRO A 1 24.11 -15.65 -11.39
CA PRO A 1 24.24 -17.01 -10.81
C PRO A 1 23.97 -18.07 -11.88
N THR A 2 24.88 -19.02 -12.08
CA THR A 2 24.68 -20.15 -13.01
C THR A 2 24.09 -21.38 -12.32
N SER A 3 24.03 -21.40 -10.98
CA SER A 3 23.31 -22.39 -10.16
C SER A 3 23.00 -21.82 -8.77
N LEU A 4 21.92 -22.29 -8.15
CA LEU A 4 21.58 -22.09 -6.71
C LEU A 4 21.80 -23.37 -5.89
N SER A 5 22.34 -24.43 -6.50
CA SER A 5 22.71 -25.67 -5.80
C SER A 5 23.93 -25.46 -4.89
N ASP A 6 24.09 -26.32 -3.88
CA ASP A 6 25.32 -26.36 -3.08
C ASP A 6 26.58 -26.41 -3.97
N GLY A 7 27.54 -25.52 -3.71
CA GLY A 7 28.81 -25.51 -4.41
C GLY A 7 29.36 -24.13 -4.76
N THR A 8 30.52 -24.11 -5.40
CA THR A 8 31.28 -22.88 -5.71
C THR A 8 30.63 -21.99 -6.77
N ALA A 9 29.64 -22.51 -7.52
CA ALA A 9 28.87 -21.76 -8.51
C ALA A 9 27.70 -20.96 -7.88
N ASN A 10 27.33 -21.27 -6.63
CA ASN A 10 26.29 -20.55 -5.93
C ASN A 10 26.90 -19.31 -5.25
N PRO A 11 26.45 -18.10 -5.61
CA PRO A 11 27.04 -16.87 -5.10
C PRO A 11 26.73 -16.60 -3.62
N TYR A 12 25.78 -17.34 -3.03
CA TYR A 12 25.49 -17.37 -1.60
C TYR A 12 26.42 -18.30 -0.81
N TYR A 13 27.32 -19.00 -1.48
CA TYR A 13 28.34 -19.84 -0.85
C TYR A 13 29.69 -19.16 -1.01
N SER A 14 30.41 -19.01 0.09
CA SER A 14 31.82 -18.65 0.06
C SER A 14 32.60 -19.88 0.46
N SER A 15 33.57 -20.32 -0.35
CA SER A 15 34.33 -21.56 -0.11
C SER A 15 33.47 -22.82 0.09
N GLY A 16 32.26 -22.85 -0.49
CA GLY A 16 31.33 -23.97 -0.35
C GLY A 16 30.59 -24.04 1.00
N LYS A 17 30.62 -22.96 1.79
CA LYS A 17 29.83 -22.82 3.03
C LYS A 17 28.98 -21.53 2.99
N ASP A 18 27.79 -21.64 3.53
CA ASP A 18 26.85 -20.55 3.79
C ASP A 18 27.37 -19.58 4.87
N ALA A 19 27.92 -20.12 5.97
CA ALA A 19 28.46 -19.32 7.07
C ALA A 19 29.57 -18.35 6.63
N ASP A 20 30.42 -18.76 5.69
CA ASP A 20 31.52 -17.95 5.19
C ASP A 20 31.02 -16.82 4.26
N ALA A 21 29.81 -16.93 3.71
CA ALA A 21 29.19 -15.85 2.93
C ALA A 21 28.77 -14.66 3.80
N TYR A 22 28.39 -14.91 5.06
CA TYR A 22 28.10 -13.84 6.03
C TYR A 22 29.35 -12.99 6.36
N LEU A 23 30.54 -13.60 6.29
CA LEU A 23 31.82 -12.93 6.56
C LEU A 23 32.43 -12.24 5.33
N LYS A 24 31.78 -12.32 4.17
CA LYS A 24 32.25 -11.76 2.89
C LYS A 24 32.36 -10.23 2.90
N GLY A 25 31.70 -9.57 3.85
CA GLY A 25 31.72 -8.11 3.99
C GLY A 25 30.84 -7.44 2.93
N HIS A 26 31.45 -6.84 1.91
CA HIS A 26 30.73 -6.14 0.85
C HIS A 26 31.35 -6.34 -0.53
N TYR A 27 30.52 -6.24 -1.58
CA TYR A 27 30.96 -6.07 -2.95
C TYR A 27 31.20 -4.58 -3.21
N ALA A 28 32.39 -4.25 -3.71
CA ALA A 28 32.68 -2.93 -4.23
C ALA A 28 31.93 -2.69 -5.54
N LEU A 29 31.50 -1.45 -5.76
CA LEU A 29 30.85 -1.01 -6.99
C LEU A 29 31.87 -0.26 -7.86
N SER A 30 31.87 -0.55 -9.16
CA SER A 30 32.71 0.20 -10.09
C SER A 30 32.25 1.66 -10.17
N GLY A 31 33.13 2.61 -9.86
CA GLY A 31 32.84 4.06 -9.97
C GLY A 31 32.13 4.70 -8.78
N ILE A 32 31.81 3.97 -7.71
CA ILE A 32 31.22 4.49 -6.47
C ILE A 32 31.99 3.91 -5.28
N SER A 33 32.73 4.74 -4.53
CA SER A 33 33.62 4.28 -3.45
C SER A 33 32.98 4.34 -2.06
N GLU A 34 31.92 5.11 -1.93
CA GLU A 34 31.25 5.47 -0.68
C GLU A 34 30.19 4.44 -0.28
N VAL A 35 29.82 3.53 -1.19
CA VAL A 35 28.75 2.55 -0.99
C VAL A 35 29.26 1.15 -1.31
N GLY A 36 29.00 0.21 -0.41
CA GLY A 36 29.23 -1.22 -0.60
C GLY A 36 27.92 -2.00 -0.55
N ILE A 37 27.79 -3.01 -1.41
CA ILE A 37 26.64 -3.93 -1.38
C ILE A 37 26.95 -5.08 -0.43
N ASN A 38 26.04 -5.41 0.48
CA ASN A 38 26.23 -6.50 1.44
C ASN A 38 26.64 -7.80 0.74
N GLY A 39 27.58 -8.56 1.32
CA GLY A 39 28.10 -9.81 0.79
C GLY A 39 27.03 -10.88 0.49
N LEU A 40 25.88 -10.81 1.16
CA LEU A 40 24.71 -11.67 0.97
C LEU A 40 23.74 -11.17 -0.12
N MET A 41 24.11 -10.13 -0.87
CA MET A 41 23.32 -9.61 -2.00
C MET A 41 24.11 -9.67 -3.33
N PRO A 42 24.65 -10.85 -3.72
CA PRO A 42 25.46 -10.98 -4.93
C PRO A 42 24.74 -10.58 -6.22
N GLU A 43 23.44 -10.86 -6.33
CA GLU A 43 22.65 -10.52 -7.52
C GLU A 43 22.51 -9.02 -7.68
N LEU A 44 22.27 -8.29 -6.58
CA LEU A 44 22.19 -6.83 -6.63
C LEU A 44 23.54 -6.22 -7.00
N ALA A 45 24.64 -6.75 -6.44
CA ALA A 45 25.98 -6.32 -6.78
C ALA A 45 26.28 -6.54 -8.27
N TRP A 46 25.87 -7.68 -8.83
CA TRP A 46 26.03 -7.97 -10.25
C TRP A 46 25.20 -7.03 -11.13
N LEU A 47 23.93 -6.81 -10.81
CA LEU A 47 23.06 -5.91 -11.55
C LEU A 47 23.64 -4.49 -11.60
N LEU A 48 24.20 -3.99 -10.49
CA LEU A 48 24.82 -2.67 -10.44
C LEU A 48 26.14 -2.63 -11.24
N ASN A 49 27.00 -3.64 -11.12
CA ASN A 49 28.28 -3.69 -11.83
C ASN A 49 28.14 -3.92 -13.34
N ASP A 50 27.10 -4.62 -13.79
CA ASP A 50 26.80 -4.87 -15.21
C ASP A 50 25.95 -3.74 -15.84
N GLY A 51 25.68 -2.66 -15.09
CA GLY A 51 24.88 -1.52 -15.56
C GLY A 51 23.41 -1.85 -15.83
N LYS A 52 22.90 -2.94 -15.24
CA LYS A 52 21.48 -3.36 -15.30
C LYS A 52 20.62 -2.72 -14.21
N ALA A 53 21.24 -2.16 -13.19
CA ALA A 53 20.61 -1.35 -12.16
C ALA A 53 21.39 -0.04 -11.94
N SER A 54 20.74 0.96 -11.36
CA SER A 54 21.37 2.23 -10.97
C SER A 54 21.10 2.52 -9.51
N LEU A 55 22.11 3.03 -8.80
CA LEU A 55 21.99 3.47 -7.42
C LEU A 55 21.60 4.95 -7.40
N VAL A 56 20.48 5.28 -6.74
CA VAL A 56 20.09 6.66 -6.48
C VAL A 56 20.22 6.92 -4.98
N GLY A 57 21.30 7.61 -4.60
CA GLY A 57 21.57 8.02 -3.22
C GLY A 57 20.87 9.32 -2.85
N ASN A 58 20.89 9.65 -1.55
CA ASN A 58 20.32 10.89 -1.00
C ASN A 58 18.82 11.11 -1.31
N VAL A 59 18.11 10.04 -1.66
CA VAL A 59 16.66 10.05 -1.80
C VAL A 59 16.05 9.87 -0.42
N GLY A 60 15.20 10.82 -0.03
CA GLY A 60 14.58 10.77 1.27
C GLY A 60 13.76 12.02 1.52
N THR A 61 13.15 12.06 2.69
CA THR A 61 12.18 13.09 3.03
C THR A 61 12.83 14.34 3.60
N LEU A 62 14.02 14.74 3.15
CA LEU A 62 14.71 15.92 3.67
C LEU A 62 13.87 17.19 3.50
N VAL A 63 13.92 18.07 4.51
CA VAL A 63 13.26 19.39 4.43
C VAL A 63 14.06 20.32 3.52
N GLU A 64 15.39 20.28 3.64
CA GLU A 64 16.34 21.00 2.80
C GLU A 64 17.65 20.20 2.65
N PRO A 65 18.47 20.49 1.62
CA PRO A 65 19.75 19.82 1.42
C PRO A 65 20.71 20.00 2.60
N LEU A 66 21.44 18.93 2.94
CA LEU A 66 22.48 18.91 3.96
C LEU A 66 23.84 18.59 3.31
N ASP A 67 24.84 19.44 3.53
CA ASP A 67 26.17 19.31 2.91
C ASP A 67 27.14 18.53 3.82
N GLY A 68 26.63 17.47 4.48
CA GLY A 68 27.41 16.52 5.27
C GLY A 68 27.09 16.49 6.76
N LYS A 69 28.01 15.91 7.54
CA LYS A 69 27.78 15.58 8.96
C LYS A 69 27.60 16.81 9.85
N SER A 70 28.31 17.90 9.56
CA SER A 70 28.19 19.15 10.31
C SER A 70 26.78 19.72 10.22
N ASP A 71 26.20 19.74 9.03
CA ASP A 71 24.83 20.21 8.79
C ASP A 71 23.80 19.32 9.50
N TYR A 72 24.03 18.00 9.49
CA TYR A 72 23.22 17.06 10.24
C TYR A 72 23.26 17.32 11.77
N GLN A 73 24.44 17.61 12.31
CA GLN A 73 24.63 17.86 13.76
C GLN A 73 24.13 19.24 14.19
N ASN A 74 24.21 20.25 13.32
CA ASN A 74 23.80 21.61 13.62
C ASN A 74 22.27 21.77 13.60
N ALA A 75 21.73 22.63 14.47
CA ALA A 75 20.29 22.92 14.54
C ALA A 75 19.83 23.97 13.50
N ASN A 76 20.76 24.62 12.81
CA ASN A 76 20.47 25.69 11.85
C ASN A 76 19.80 25.18 10.57
N LYS A 77 20.01 23.90 10.23
CA LYS A 77 19.39 23.26 9.07
C LYS A 77 18.14 22.51 9.49
N LYS A 78 17.04 22.71 8.76
CA LYS A 78 15.78 22.00 8.97
C LYS A 78 15.94 20.53 8.58
N LYS A 79 15.49 19.66 9.46
CA LYS A 79 15.57 18.21 9.31
C LYS A 79 14.19 17.59 9.46
N PRO A 80 13.94 16.42 8.84
CA PRO A 80 12.68 15.73 9.04
C PRO A 80 12.47 15.39 10.50
N ALA A 81 11.23 15.45 10.96
CA ALA A 81 10.89 15.08 12.32
C ALA A 81 11.25 13.60 12.57
N PHE A 82 11.90 13.34 13.71
CA PHE A 82 12.28 11.99 14.16
C PHE A 82 13.08 11.17 13.12
N LEU A 83 14.28 11.65 12.77
CA LEU A 83 15.21 10.85 11.96
C LEU A 83 15.42 9.47 12.61
N PHE A 84 15.42 8.42 11.79
CA PHE A 84 15.50 6.99 12.18
C PHE A 84 14.26 6.37 12.81
N ALA A 85 13.17 7.11 12.95
CA ALA A 85 11.91 6.52 13.36
C ALA A 85 11.08 6.09 12.13
N HIS A 86 11.06 4.79 11.85
CA HIS A 86 10.42 4.21 10.66
C HIS A 86 8.94 4.62 10.52
N ASN A 87 8.19 4.64 11.63
CA ASN A 87 6.79 5.06 11.63
C ASN A 87 6.60 6.54 11.22
N HIS A 88 7.51 7.42 11.63
CA HIS A 88 7.48 8.83 11.28
C HIS A 88 7.90 9.05 9.82
N GLN A 89 8.93 8.36 9.34
CA GLN A 89 9.35 8.43 7.94
C GLN A 89 8.24 7.96 6.99
N THR A 90 7.57 6.85 7.30
CA THR A 90 6.38 6.41 6.56
C THR A 90 5.30 7.48 6.55
N ARG A 91 5.05 8.13 7.69
CA ARG A 91 4.05 9.20 7.79
C ARG A 91 4.42 10.41 6.94
N VAL A 92 5.69 10.80 6.91
CA VAL A 92 6.18 11.91 6.07
C VAL A 92 5.95 11.63 4.58
N LEU A 93 6.17 10.38 4.13
CA LEU A 93 5.86 10.00 2.75
C LEU A 93 4.37 10.09 2.44
N GLN A 94 3.52 9.70 3.39
CA GLN A 94 2.06 9.78 3.25
C GLN A 94 1.57 11.24 3.22
N THR A 95 2.16 12.12 4.05
CA THR A 95 1.81 13.53 4.09
C THR A 95 2.42 14.34 2.95
N GLY A 96 3.56 13.92 2.42
CA GLY A 96 4.36 14.67 1.45
C GLY A 96 4.99 15.94 2.04
N LYS A 97 5.07 16.05 3.37
CA LYS A 97 5.69 17.19 4.07
C LYS A 97 6.68 16.70 5.13
N ALA A 98 7.94 17.06 4.91
CA ALA A 98 9.10 16.60 5.69
C ALA A 98 9.09 17.05 7.17
N ASP A 99 8.60 18.26 7.42
CA ASP A 99 8.58 18.94 8.72
C ASP A 99 7.19 18.97 9.38
N ASP A 100 6.18 18.37 8.75
CA ASP A 100 4.80 18.33 9.24
C ASP A 100 4.22 16.91 9.18
N LEU A 101 4.16 16.29 10.35
CA LEU A 101 3.57 14.96 10.54
C LEU A 101 2.05 14.99 10.74
N ASN A 102 1.48 16.16 11.01
CA ASN A 102 0.08 16.30 11.41
C ASN A 102 -0.84 16.67 10.26
N THR A 103 -0.29 17.17 9.15
CA THR A 103 -1.06 17.42 7.92
C THR A 103 -1.76 16.16 7.39
N THR A 104 -2.75 16.41 6.53
CA THR A 104 -3.45 15.40 5.72
C THR A 104 -2.52 14.70 4.73
N GLY A 105 -2.99 13.65 4.09
CA GLY A 105 -2.23 12.97 3.04
C GLY A 105 -2.24 13.74 1.73
N TRP A 106 -1.20 13.58 0.92
CA TRP A 106 -1.11 14.30 -0.34
C TRP A 106 -2.15 13.83 -1.37
N ALA A 107 -2.47 12.53 -1.42
CA ALA A 107 -3.52 12.01 -2.32
C ALA A 107 -4.91 12.48 -1.88
N GLY A 108 -5.14 12.58 -0.58
CA GLY A 108 -6.34 13.20 -0.01
C GLY A 108 -6.51 14.66 -0.40
N ARG A 109 -5.43 15.47 -0.31
CA ARG A 109 -5.47 16.87 -0.76
C ARG A 109 -5.67 17.01 -2.26
N LEU A 110 -5.10 16.11 -3.06
CA LEU A 110 -5.38 16.08 -4.51
C LEU A 110 -6.87 15.81 -4.74
N ALA A 111 -7.45 14.84 -4.03
CA ALA A 111 -8.88 14.56 -4.13
C ALA A 111 -9.75 15.77 -3.73
N ASP A 112 -9.38 16.51 -2.69
CA ASP A 112 -10.10 17.73 -2.27
C ASP A 112 -10.13 18.81 -3.37
N LEU A 113 -9.06 18.92 -4.15
CA LEU A 113 -8.93 19.90 -5.23
C LEU A 113 -9.61 19.44 -6.53
N TRP A 114 -9.90 18.15 -6.66
CA TRP A 114 -10.32 17.55 -7.91
C TRP A 114 -11.85 17.45 -8.01
N GLY A 115 -12.50 18.61 -8.11
CA GLY A 115 -13.95 18.71 -8.28
C GLY A 115 -14.45 18.10 -9.59
N GLY A 116 -15.65 17.53 -9.57
CA GLY A 116 -16.36 17.04 -10.77
C GLY A 116 -15.96 15.65 -11.27
N ILE A 117 -14.94 15.00 -10.69
CA ILE A 117 -14.64 13.60 -11.01
C ILE A 117 -15.76 12.68 -10.50
N ASN A 118 -16.04 11.63 -11.28
CA ASN A 118 -17.03 10.60 -10.99
C ASN A 118 -18.44 11.13 -10.72
N GLY A 119 -18.77 12.35 -11.18
CA GLY A 119 -20.11 12.95 -11.03
C GLY A 119 -20.57 13.13 -9.58
N GLY A 120 -19.64 13.23 -8.62
CA GLY A 120 -19.97 13.25 -7.19
C GLY A 120 -20.26 11.87 -6.58
N SER A 121 -19.86 10.78 -7.25
CA SER A 121 -19.94 9.41 -6.73
C SER A 121 -19.30 9.29 -5.35
N VAL A 122 -19.97 8.56 -4.44
CA VAL A 122 -19.46 8.25 -3.11
C VAL A 122 -18.26 7.30 -3.11
N MET A 123 -17.92 6.66 -4.25
CA MET A 123 -16.66 5.90 -4.38
C MET A 123 -15.41 6.79 -4.24
N GLY A 124 -15.56 8.10 -4.47
CA GLY A 124 -14.47 9.06 -4.33
C GLY A 124 -13.32 8.82 -5.30
N LEU A 125 -12.17 9.40 -4.96
CA LEU A 125 -10.92 9.31 -5.73
C LEU A 125 -9.89 8.37 -5.09
N ASN A 126 -10.10 8.03 -3.83
CA ASN A 126 -9.16 7.25 -3.05
C ASN A 126 -9.86 5.97 -2.61
N VAL A 127 -9.34 4.84 -3.06
CA VAL A 127 -9.84 3.50 -2.74
C VAL A 127 -8.73 2.71 -2.06
N SER A 128 -9.07 2.00 -0.99
CA SER A 128 -8.16 1.11 -0.29
C SER A 128 -8.80 -0.25 -0.05
N PHE A 129 -8.10 -1.32 -0.41
CA PHE A 129 -8.50 -2.68 -0.05
C PHE A 129 -7.91 -3.15 1.28
N ARG A 130 -7.03 -2.34 1.88
CA ARG A 130 -6.32 -2.70 3.12
C ARG A 130 -6.10 -1.50 4.01
N GLY A 131 -7.12 -1.21 4.82
CA GLY A 131 -7.08 -0.21 5.87
C GLY A 131 -7.05 1.23 5.37
N GLN A 132 -7.24 2.16 6.31
CA GLN A 132 -7.21 3.58 6.02
C GLN A 132 -5.77 4.09 6.14
N VAL A 133 -5.24 4.65 5.06
CA VAL A 133 -3.91 5.23 5.05
C VAL A 133 -4.04 6.75 5.06
N ARG A 134 -3.30 7.43 5.96
CA ARG A 134 -3.29 8.90 6.06
C ARG A 134 -3.02 9.57 4.71
N LEU A 135 -2.25 8.92 3.83
CA LEU A 135 -2.01 9.27 2.42
C LEU A 135 -3.28 9.74 1.68
N MET A 136 -4.38 9.03 1.88
CA MET A 136 -5.64 9.21 1.15
C MET A 136 -6.65 10.12 1.86
N THR A 137 -6.37 10.52 3.10
CA THR A 137 -7.25 11.41 3.87
C THR A 137 -6.93 12.86 3.56
N GLY A 138 -7.91 13.57 3.02
CA GLY A 138 -7.91 15.01 2.81
C GLY A 138 -8.58 15.76 3.96
N SER A 139 -8.76 17.06 3.79
CA SER A 139 -9.60 17.87 4.67
C SER A 139 -11.08 17.55 4.46
N GLN A 140 -11.49 17.33 3.21
CA GLN A 140 -12.89 17.07 2.84
C GLN A 140 -13.10 15.64 2.31
N SER A 141 -12.03 15.03 1.80
CA SER A 141 -12.03 13.70 1.19
C SER A 141 -11.60 12.64 2.18
N GLN A 142 -12.28 11.49 2.15
CA GLN A 142 -11.88 10.28 2.88
C GLN A 142 -11.80 9.12 1.90
N PRO A 143 -10.88 8.16 2.10
CA PRO A 143 -10.85 6.98 1.27
C PRO A 143 -12.08 6.12 1.48
N VAL A 144 -12.48 5.42 0.42
CA VAL A 144 -13.39 4.29 0.50
C VAL A 144 -12.59 3.04 0.81
N LEU A 145 -13.04 2.25 1.77
CA LEU A 145 -12.42 0.99 2.14
C LEU A 145 -13.23 -0.18 1.61
N PHE A 146 -12.55 -1.08 0.93
CA PHE A 146 -13.09 -2.36 0.49
C PHE A 146 -12.43 -3.50 1.27
N SER A 147 -13.21 -4.53 1.53
CA SER A 147 -12.66 -5.85 1.77
C SER A 147 -12.57 -6.56 0.42
N PRO A 148 -11.49 -7.28 0.13
CA PRO A 148 -11.46 -8.12 -1.06
C PRO A 148 -12.52 -9.23 -0.99
N GLY A 149 -12.98 -9.71 -2.15
CA GLY A 149 -13.96 -10.78 -2.28
C GLY A 149 -15.39 -10.29 -2.53
N SER A 150 -16.10 -9.89 -1.48
CA SER A 150 -17.52 -9.52 -1.58
C SER A 150 -17.81 -8.19 -0.90
N ALA A 151 -18.73 -7.43 -1.49
CA ALA A 151 -19.30 -6.28 -0.82
C ALA A 151 -19.96 -6.71 0.49
N ILE A 152 -19.74 -5.94 1.56
CA ILE A 152 -20.46 -6.11 2.82
C ILE A 152 -21.96 -5.97 2.51
N SER A 153 -22.84 -6.78 3.11
CA SER A 153 -24.29 -6.60 3.05
C SER A 153 -24.89 -6.49 4.44
N TYR A 154 -25.87 -5.60 4.60
CA TYR A 154 -26.66 -5.46 5.81
C TYR A 154 -28.04 -6.09 5.60
N SER A 155 -28.19 -7.39 5.85
CA SER A 155 -29.42 -8.16 5.53
C SER A 155 -30.74 -7.51 5.95
N ALA A 156 -30.77 -6.79 7.08
CA ALA A 156 -31.97 -6.10 7.58
C ALA A 156 -32.22 -4.70 6.95
N LEU A 157 -31.22 -4.16 6.24
CA LEU A 157 -31.19 -2.83 5.63
C LEU A 157 -30.88 -2.86 4.13
N GLU A 158 -30.84 -4.04 3.51
CA GLU A 158 -30.69 -4.20 2.06
C GLU A 158 -31.77 -3.41 1.31
N ASN A 159 -31.38 -2.75 0.23
CA ASN A 159 -32.28 -2.00 -0.63
C ASN A 159 -33.06 -2.93 -1.57
N GLU A 160 -33.91 -3.78 -0.98
CA GLU A 160 -34.73 -4.74 -1.71
C GLU A 160 -36.07 -4.10 -2.11
N VAL A 161 -36.31 -3.98 -3.41
CA VAL A 161 -37.58 -3.47 -3.94
C VAL A 161 -38.70 -4.46 -3.65
N GLY A 162 -39.81 -3.99 -3.05
CA GLY A 162 -40.96 -4.83 -2.69
C GLY A 162 -40.94 -5.39 -1.26
N ASN A 163 -39.83 -5.25 -0.52
CA ASN A 163 -39.75 -5.63 0.88
C ASN A 163 -40.07 -4.45 1.81
N ASN A 164 -41.35 -4.29 2.15
CA ASN A 164 -41.83 -3.17 2.96
C ASN A 164 -41.14 -3.07 4.34
N LEU A 165 -40.78 -4.21 4.95
CA LEU A 165 -40.11 -4.22 6.26
C LEU A 165 -38.69 -3.66 6.17
N LYS A 166 -37.90 -4.10 5.19
CA LYS A 166 -36.54 -3.59 4.97
C LYS A 166 -36.58 -2.10 4.61
N GLN A 167 -37.47 -1.69 3.71
CA GLN A 167 -37.60 -0.28 3.31
C GLN A 167 -38.04 0.63 4.47
N SER A 168 -38.93 0.15 5.34
CA SER A 168 -39.32 0.89 6.56
C SER A 168 -38.15 1.06 7.52
N ARG A 169 -37.34 0.01 7.71
CA ARG A 169 -36.12 0.07 8.55
C ARG A 169 -35.09 1.05 7.99
N ARG A 170 -34.86 1.04 6.67
CA ARG A 170 -33.95 1.98 6.00
C ARG A 170 -34.41 3.43 6.17
N THR A 171 -35.69 3.68 5.95
CA THR A 171 -36.29 5.01 6.12
C THR A 171 -36.13 5.51 7.56
N LEU A 172 -36.42 4.66 8.55
CA LEU A 172 -36.22 4.98 9.96
C LEU A 172 -34.74 5.28 10.25
N PHE A 173 -33.83 4.43 9.79
CA PHE A 173 -32.39 4.58 10.00
C PHE A 173 -31.86 5.89 9.39
N GLN A 174 -32.26 6.22 8.16
CA GLN A 174 -31.92 7.50 7.50
C GLN A 174 -32.51 8.71 8.24
N THR A 175 -33.74 8.59 8.74
CA THR A 175 -34.41 9.65 9.51
C THR A 175 -33.66 9.92 10.81
N LEU A 176 -33.24 8.88 11.54
CA LEU A 176 -32.51 9.01 12.80
C LEU A 176 -31.19 9.79 12.65
N PHE A 177 -30.46 9.64 11.55
CA PHE A 177 -29.26 10.44 11.30
C PHE A 177 -29.54 11.91 11.04
N GLY A 178 -30.63 12.20 10.33
CA GLY A 178 -31.06 13.56 10.03
C GLY A 178 -31.66 14.27 11.25
N SER A 179 -32.32 13.53 12.15
CA SER A 179 -33.00 14.07 13.32
C SER A 179 -32.12 14.18 14.57
N ASN A 180 -31.02 13.41 14.66
CA ASN A 180 -30.06 13.47 15.78
C ASN A 180 -28.97 14.54 15.58
N ALA A 181 -29.24 15.60 14.82
CA ALA A 181 -28.36 16.75 14.72
C ALA A 181 -28.35 17.47 16.08
N THR A 182 -27.33 17.22 16.87
CA THR A 182 -27.10 17.88 18.16
C THR A 182 -25.99 18.90 18.03
N ASN A 183 -25.78 19.73 19.05
CA ASN A 183 -24.59 20.59 19.11
C ASN A 183 -23.29 19.80 19.36
N ASP A 184 -23.35 18.47 19.54
CA ASP A 184 -22.17 17.63 19.72
C ASP A 184 -21.51 17.33 18.35
N PRO A 185 -20.28 17.80 18.11
CA PRO A 185 -19.59 17.54 16.85
C PRO A 185 -19.31 16.06 16.60
N PHE A 186 -19.13 15.23 17.64
CA PHE A 186 -18.87 13.80 17.49
C PHE A 186 -20.10 13.04 17.01
N ILE A 187 -21.29 13.40 17.51
CA ILE A 187 -22.55 12.80 17.07
C ILE A 187 -22.79 13.12 15.58
N ASN A 188 -22.53 14.35 15.17
CA ASN A 188 -22.70 14.77 13.77
C ASN A 188 -21.73 14.04 12.83
N VAL A 189 -20.46 13.88 13.23
CA VAL A 189 -19.47 13.09 12.47
C VAL A 189 -19.91 11.63 12.37
N TYR A 190 -20.34 11.03 13.48
CA TYR A 190 -20.80 9.64 13.51
C TYR A 190 -22.02 9.41 12.61
N ASN A 191 -23.03 10.29 12.69
CA ASN A 191 -24.20 10.25 11.81
C ASN A 191 -23.81 10.35 10.32
N GLY A 192 -22.84 11.22 10.01
CA GLY A 192 -22.29 11.34 8.65
C GLY A 192 -21.59 10.07 8.16
N ILE A 193 -20.83 9.39 9.02
CA ILE A 193 -20.19 8.11 8.71
C ILE A 193 -21.23 7.03 8.44
N LEU A 194 -22.27 6.92 9.28
CA LEU A 194 -23.31 5.91 9.09
C LEU A 194 -24.11 6.12 7.81
N LYS A 195 -24.48 7.37 7.50
CA LYS A 195 -25.14 7.71 6.23
C LYS A 195 -24.25 7.33 5.03
N ARG A 196 -22.99 7.76 5.03
CA ARG A 196 -22.04 7.45 3.95
C ARG A 196 -21.86 5.94 3.77
N SER A 197 -21.81 5.18 4.88
CA SER A 197 -21.66 3.73 4.83
C SER A 197 -22.86 3.04 4.17
N LEU A 198 -24.08 3.50 4.45
CA LEU A 198 -25.29 2.97 3.81
C LEU A 198 -25.35 3.36 2.31
N ASP A 199 -25.02 4.61 1.98
CA ASP A 199 -25.01 5.08 0.59
C ASP A 199 -23.96 4.33 -0.26
N LEU A 200 -22.77 4.08 0.31
CA LEU A 200 -21.74 3.25 -0.31
C LEU A 200 -22.21 1.80 -0.48
N ASN A 201 -22.90 1.25 0.51
CA ASN A 201 -23.43 -0.11 0.46
C ASN A 201 -24.39 -0.31 -0.70
N ASP A 202 -25.35 0.60 -0.87
CA ASP A 202 -26.30 0.59 -1.99
C ASP A 202 -25.57 0.66 -3.34
N LEU A 203 -24.55 1.52 -3.44
CA LEU A 203 -23.75 1.66 -4.65
C LEU A 203 -23.01 0.36 -4.98
N LEU A 204 -22.37 -0.25 -3.98
CA LEU A 204 -21.67 -1.51 -4.17
C LEU A 204 -22.61 -2.65 -4.49
N ALA A 205 -23.77 -2.77 -3.84
CA ALA A 205 -24.75 -3.80 -4.18
C ALA A 205 -25.26 -3.68 -5.63
N THR A 206 -25.27 -2.46 -6.18
CA THR A 206 -25.66 -2.21 -7.57
C THR A 206 -24.59 -2.66 -8.56
N TYR A 207 -23.32 -2.41 -8.27
CA TYR A 207 -22.22 -2.61 -9.24
C TYR A 207 -21.38 -3.87 -8.99
N TRP A 208 -21.19 -4.26 -7.73
CA TRP A 208 -20.39 -5.42 -7.28
C TRP A 208 -21.24 -6.69 -7.26
N THR A 209 -21.54 -7.21 -8.46
CA THR A 209 -22.23 -8.50 -8.63
C THR A 209 -21.21 -9.59 -8.98
N ASP A 210 -21.47 -10.85 -8.62
CA ASP A 210 -20.55 -12.00 -8.81
C ASP A 210 -20.08 -12.21 -10.26
N ASN A 211 -20.71 -11.56 -11.24
CA ASN A 211 -20.42 -11.65 -12.67
C ASN A 211 -19.25 -10.77 -13.14
N GLN A 212 -18.55 -10.05 -12.25
CA GLN A 212 -17.47 -9.14 -12.63
C GLN A 212 -16.05 -9.67 -12.42
N LYS A 213 -15.86 -10.95 -12.04
CA LYS A 213 -14.52 -11.54 -11.96
C LYS A 213 -13.84 -11.48 -13.33
N HIS A 214 -12.82 -10.64 -13.45
CA HIS A 214 -12.02 -10.54 -14.65
C HIS A 214 -11.05 -11.73 -14.72
N THR A 215 -11.14 -12.53 -15.78
CA THR A 215 -10.08 -13.49 -16.09
C THR A 215 -8.95 -12.78 -16.80
N PHE A 216 -7.76 -12.79 -16.20
CA PHE A 216 -6.57 -12.24 -16.81
C PHE A 216 -6.04 -13.22 -17.86
N THR A 217 -5.84 -12.74 -19.10
CA THR A 217 -5.21 -13.55 -20.16
C THR A 217 -3.69 -13.57 -20.05
N SER A 218 -3.12 -12.61 -19.33
CA SER A 218 -1.68 -12.54 -19.05
C SER A 218 -1.28 -13.67 -18.11
N LYS A 219 -0.12 -14.26 -18.37
CA LYS A 219 0.46 -15.30 -17.53
C LYS A 219 1.54 -14.72 -16.64
N GLY A 220 1.77 -15.38 -15.51
CA GLY A 220 2.89 -15.08 -14.63
C GLY A 220 4.24 -15.51 -15.24
N PRO A 221 5.35 -15.21 -14.55
CA PRO A 221 6.71 -15.49 -15.03
C PRO A 221 7.00 -16.97 -15.34
N TYR A 222 6.24 -17.90 -14.75
CA TYR A 222 6.37 -19.35 -14.93
C TYR A 222 5.24 -19.95 -15.80
N ALA A 223 4.55 -19.11 -16.59
CA ALA A 223 3.41 -19.45 -17.44
C ALA A 223 2.14 -19.94 -16.68
N GLU A 224 2.09 -19.71 -15.37
CA GLU A 224 0.95 -19.84 -14.48
C GLU A 224 -0.09 -18.71 -14.68
N GLU A 225 -1.28 -18.83 -14.10
CA GLU A 225 -2.23 -17.71 -14.06
C GLU A 225 -1.60 -16.49 -13.37
N LEU A 226 -1.92 -15.26 -13.78
CA LEU A 226 -1.24 -14.05 -13.28
C LEU A 226 -1.16 -13.92 -11.75
N PHE A 227 -2.14 -14.48 -11.04
CA PHE A 227 -2.22 -14.52 -9.58
C PHE A 227 -2.28 -15.96 -9.04
N GLY A 228 -1.79 -16.92 -9.81
CA GLY A 228 -1.60 -18.29 -9.36
C GLY A 228 -0.29 -18.41 -8.58
N ILE A 229 -0.27 -19.32 -7.61
CA ILE A 229 0.95 -19.69 -6.90
C ILE A 229 1.74 -20.67 -7.78
N PRO A 230 2.98 -20.34 -8.21
CA PRO A 230 3.80 -21.26 -8.98
C PRO A 230 4.14 -22.52 -8.16
N THR A 231 4.04 -23.68 -8.80
CA THR A 231 4.40 -24.96 -8.18
C THR A 231 5.91 -25.08 -7.94
N LYS A 232 6.33 -25.92 -6.99
CA LYS A 232 7.75 -26.18 -6.76
C LYS A 232 8.51 -26.72 -7.98
N THR A 233 7.81 -27.41 -8.89
CA THR A 233 8.38 -27.86 -10.17
C THR A 233 8.67 -26.69 -11.11
N GLN A 234 7.84 -25.64 -11.07
CA GLN A 234 8.06 -24.42 -11.85
C GLN A 234 9.18 -23.56 -11.25
N THR A 235 9.24 -23.46 -9.92
CA THR A 235 10.24 -22.60 -9.24
C THR A 235 11.59 -23.29 -9.04
N GLY A 236 11.63 -24.62 -9.01
CA GLY A 236 12.81 -25.40 -8.64
C GLY A 236 13.15 -25.35 -7.14
N MET A 237 12.20 -24.92 -6.30
CA MET A 237 12.37 -24.86 -4.84
C MET A 237 12.09 -26.23 -4.19
N GLU A 238 12.57 -26.42 -2.95
CA GLU A 238 12.34 -27.66 -2.19
C GLU A 238 10.85 -27.78 -1.77
N ASP A 239 10.24 -26.65 -1.42
CA ASP A 239 8.85 -26.53 -1.00
C ASP A 239 8.05 -25.60 -1.91
N GLU A 240 6.71 -25.68 -1.81
CA GLU A 240 5.81 -24.75 -2.51
C GLU A 240 5.86 -23.36 -1.84
N LEU A 241 5.56 -22.33 -2.63
CA LEU A 241 5.42 -20.98 -2.10
C LEU A 241 4.11 -20.91 -1.30
N GLU A 242 4.20 -20.73 0.01
CA GLU A 242 3.05 -20.57 0.89
C GLU A 242 2.72 -19.08 1.12
N GLY A 243 1.43 -18.75 1.16
CA GLY A 243 0.93 -17.45 1.64
C GLY A 243 -0.19 -16.83 0.82
N ASP A 244 -1.07 -16.09 1.50
CA ASP A 244 -2.29 -15.52 0.91
C ASP A 244 -2.05 -14.27 0.04
N LEU A 245 -0.83 -13.72 -0.02
CA LEU A 245 -0.59 -12.43 -0.69
C LEU A 245 -0.92 -12.49 -2.18
N ILE A 246 -0.52 -13.56 -2.86
CA ILE A 246 -0.73 -13.72 -4.30
C ILE A 246 -2.23 -13.88 -4.59
N GLU A 247 -2.94 -14.68 -3.79
CA GLU A 247 -4.39 -14.84 -3.88
C GLU A 247 -5.14 -13.54 -3.55
N GLN A 248 -4.67 -12.76 -2.57
CA GLN A 248 -5.23 -11.44 -2.24
C GLN A 248 -5.06 -10.41 -3.36
N LEU A 249 -4.06 -10.58 -4.25
CA LEU A 249 -3.92 -9.71 -5.42
C LEU A 249 -4.95 -10.04 -6.51
N GLU A 250 -5.44 -11.27 -6.58
CA GLU A 250 -6.52 -11.66 -7.52
C GLU A 250 -7.86 -10.99 -7.18
N THR A 251 -8.06 -10.69 -5.90
CA THR A 251 -9.33 -10.15 -5.38
C THR A 251 -9.55 -8.64 -5.61
N VAL A 252 -8.63 -7.98 -6.33
CA VAL A 252 -8.66 -6.55 -6.72
C VAL A 252 -8.89 -6.43 -8.23
#